data_AF-X7FG58-F1
#
_entry.id   AF-X7FG58-F1
#
_cell.length_a   1.000
_cell.length_b   1.000
_cell.length_c   1.000
_cell.angle_alpha   90.00
_cell.angle_beta   90.00
_cell.angle_gamma   90.00
#
_symmetry.space_group_name_H-M   'P 1'
#
loop_
_entity.id
_entity.type
_entity.pdbx_description
1 polymer ?
#
loop_
_entity_poly.entity_id
_entity_poly.type
_entity_poly.pdbx_seq_one_letter_code
_entity_poly.pdbx_strand_id
1 'polypeptide(L)'
;MMKTFTATALALSLAAPALAADRLEAVADCVPTDAALSYDCTIELSRNGAPVEDAVFTVAPDMPSMPMAHNIAPVPAEAGDAPGSYTVPLTLDMHGRWALRLEVSAPARDMVVVTHDFDAE
;
A
#
# COMPACT_ATOMS: atom_id res chain seq x y z
N MET A 1 33.94 -8.98 59.37
CA MET A 1 33.02 -9.53 58.36
C MET A 1 32.41 -8.36 57.60
N MET A 2 32.88 -8.10 56.39
CA MET A 2 32.41 -6.99 55.54
C MET A 2 31.32 -7.54 54.62
N LYS A 3 30.07 -7.06 54.76
CA LYS A 3 28.96 -7.45 53.89
C LYS A 3 28.94 -6.53 52.68
N THR A 4 29.30 -7.06 51.52
CA THR A 4 29.19 -6.41 50.22
C THR A 4 27.71 -6.32 49.84
N PHE A 5 27.19 -5.11 49.66
CA PHE A 5 25.86 -4.87 49.11
C PHE A 5 25.97 -4.76 47.59
N THR A 6 25.42 -5.74 46.88
CA THR A 6 25.32 -5.72 45.41
C THR A 6 24.14 -4.85 45.02
N ALA A 7 24.40 -3.66 44.47
CA ALA A 7 23.36 -2.80 43.91
C ALA A 7 23.01 -3.29 42.50
N THR A 8 21.81 -3.85 42.32
CA THR A 8 21.27 -4.21 41.02
C THR A 8 20.79 -2.95 40.30
N ALA A 9 21.54 -2.48 39.31
CA ALA A 9 21.11 -1.38 38.45
C ALA A 9 20.08 -1.91 37.45
N LEU A 10 18.82 -1.48 37.59
CA LEU A 10 17.75 -1.75 36.63
C LEU A 10 17.89 -0.78 35.45
N ALA A 11 18.43 -1.26 34.33
CA ALA A 11 18.52 -0.48 33.11
C ALA A 11 17.11 -0.30 32.51
N LEU A 12 16.58 0.92 32.59
CA LEU A 12 15.31 1.31 31.98
C LEU A 12 15.55 1.61 30.50
N SER A 13 15.23 0.67 29.62
CA SER A 13 15.31 0.85 28.17
C SER A 13 14.26 1.85 27.72
N LEU A 14 14.67 3.10 27.43
CA LEU A 14 13.83 4.07 26.75
C LEU A 14 13.61 3.58 25.31
N ALA A 15 12.44 3.02 25.02
CA ALA A 15 12.01 2.78 23.65
C ALA A 15 11.76 4.16 23.00
N ALA A 16 12.67 4.58 22.11
CA ALA A 16 12.42 5.73 21.27
C ALA A 16 11.22 5.43 20.36
N PRO A 17 10.27 6.37 20.19
CA PRO A 17 9.20 6.18 19.22
C PRO A 17 9.84 6.06 17.84
N ALA A 18 9.51 4.98 17.12
CA ALA A 18 9.86 4.89 15.71
C ALA A 18 9.15 6.06 15.02
N LEU A 19 9.91 7.02 14.51
CA LEU A 19 9.36 8.00 13.56
C LEU A 19 8.85 7.18 12.38
N ALA A 20 7.54 7.22 12.14
CA ALA A 20 6.97 6.69 10.90
C ALA A 20 7.78 7.29 9.75
N ALA A 21 8.25 6.44 8.83
CA ALA A 21 9.00 6.92 7.69
C ALA A 21 8.10 7.87 6.88
N ASP A 22 8.59 9.05 6.53
CA ASP A 22 7.87 10.05 5.74
C ASP A 22 7.71 9.55 4.28
N ARG A 23 6.86 8.56 4.09
CA ARG A 23 6.62 7.83 2.85
C ARG A 23 5.13 7.85 2.54
N LEU A 24 4.82 7.65 1.26
CA LEU A 24 3.44 7.41 0.88
C LEU A 24 2.99 6.04 1.39
N GLU A 25 1.77 6.00 1.91
CA GLU A 25 1.06 4.79 2.33
C GLU A 25 -0.22 4.70 1.50
N ALA A 26 -0.61 3.48 1.14
CA ALA A 26 -1.82 3.24 0.37
C ALA A 26 -2.60 2.06 0.92
N VAL A 27 -3.93 2.19 0.92
CA VAL A 27 -4.87 1.09 1.10
C VAL A 27 -5.65 0.93 -0.20
N ALA A 28 -5.89 -0.30 -0.61
CA ALA A 28 -6.69 -0.63 -1.80
C ALA A 28 -7.89 -1.46 -1.38
N ASP A 29 -9.08 -1.02 -1.78
CA ASP A 29 -10.32 -1.80 -1.71
C ASP A 29 -10.84 -2.00 -3.13
N CYS A 30 -11.05 -3.24 -3.55
CA CYS A 30 -11.40 -3.59 -4.92
C CYS A 30 -12.68 -4.42 -4.96
N VAL A 31 -13.70 -3.89 -5.64
CA VAL A 31 -15.02 -4.53 -5.74
C VAL A 31 -15.19 -5.15 -7.13
N PRO A 32 -15.65 -6.40 -7.26
CA PRO A 32 -15.94 -7.00 -8.56
C PRO A 32 -17.00 -6.23 -9.34
N THR A 33 -16.86 -6.21 -10.66
CA THR A 33 -17.89 -5.72 -11.59
C THR A 33 -18.63 -6.88 -12.23
N ASP A 34 -19.66 -6.60 -13.05
CA ASP A 34 -20.36 -7.62 -13.84
C ASP A 34 -19.45 -8.29 -14.90
N ALA A 35 -18.30 -7.68 -15.23
CA ALA A 35 -17.34 -8.23 -16.17
C ALA A 35 -16.34 -9.15 -15.44
N ALA A 36 -16.13 -10.34 -16.00
CA ALA A 36 -15.21 -11.33 -15.43
C ALA A 36 -13.81 -10.73 -15.20
N LEU A 37 -13.26 -11.00 -14.01
CA LEU A 37 -11.93 -10.53 -13.58
C LEU A 37 -11.74 -9.02 -13.64
N SER A 38 -12.83 -8.25 -13.68
CA SER A 38 -12.80 -6.79 -13.70
C SER A 38 -13.30 -6.23 -12.38
N TYR A 39 -12.57 -5.27 -11.84
CA TYR A 39 -12.76 -4.72 -10.50
C TYR A 39 -12.71 -3.19 -10.55
N ASP A 40 -13.58 -2.55 -9.78
CA ASP A 40 -13.47 -1.13 -9.48
C ASP A 40 -12.71 -0.99 -8.16
N CYS A 41 -11.48 -0.49 -8.24
CA CYS A 41 -10.64 -0.28 -7.05
C CYS A 41 -10.68 1.17 -6.59
N THR A 42 -10.83 1.35 -5.28
CA THR A 42 -10.58 2.62 -4.58
C THR A 42 -9.24 2.52 -3.85
N ILE A 43 -8.38 3.50 -4.12
CA ILE A 43 -7.07 3.66 -3.49
C ILE A 43 -7.12 4.87 -2.57
N GLU A 44 -6.90 4.64 -1.28
CA GLU A 44 -6.70 5.72 -0.29
C GLU A 44 -5.21 5.97 -0.12
N LEU A 45 -4.74 7.13 -0.59
CA LEU A 45 -3.34 7.55 -0.51
C LEU A 45 -3.14 8.54 0.64
N SER A 46 -2.18 8.24 1.51
CA SER A 46 -1.86 9.08 2.66
C SER A 46 -0.36 9.25 2.89
N ARG A 47 0.01 10.26 3.68
CA ARG A 47 1.37 10.50 4.17
C ARG A 47 1.28 10.98 5.60
N ASN A 48 1.93 10.27 6.52
CA ASN A 48 1.87 10.57 7.96
C ASN A 48 0.43 10.70 8.49
N GLY A 49 -0.48 9.87 7.97
CA GLY A 49 -1.91 9.86 8.33
C GLY A 49 -2.75 11.00 7.74
N ALA A 50 -2.17 11.89 6.92
CA ALA A 50 -2.93 12.90 6.18
C ALA A 50 -3.19 12.44 4.74
N PRO A 51 -4.38 12.72 4.16
CA PRO A 51 -4.68 12.38 2.77
C PRO A 51 -3.75 13.14 1.81
N VAL A 52 -3.36 12.49 0.72
CA VAL A 52 -2.55 13.10 -0.34
C VAL A 52 -3.45 13.39 -1.53
N GLU A 53 -3.78 14.67 -1.71
CA GLU A 53 -4.59 15.19 -2.82
C GLU A 53 -3.72 15.48 -4.06
N ASP A 54 -4.38 15.61 -5.22
CA ASP A 54 -3.78 15.92 -6.52
C ASP A 54 -2.61 15.00 -6.91
N ALA A 55 -2.61 13.76 -6.41
CA ALA A 55 -1.60 12.77 -6.76
C ALA A 55 -1.80 12.29 -8.19
N VAL A 56 -0.68 12.08 -8.88
CA VAL A 56 -0.67 11.54 -10.24
C VAL A 56 0.12 10.24 -10.21
N PHE A 57 -0.54 9.12 -10.44
CA PHE A 57 0.08 7.81 -10.41
C PHE A 57 -0.62 6.80 -11.32
N THR A 58 0.08 5.72 -11.62
CA THR A 58 -0.47 4.53 -12.27
C THR A 58 -0.42 3.34 -11.32
N VAL A 59 -1.29 2.37 -11.55
CA VAL A 59 -1.30 1.07 -10.85
C VAL A 59 -0.92 -0.02 -11.84
N ALA A 60 0.17 -0.73 -11.55
CA ALA A 60 0.61 -1.90 -12.30
C ALA A 60 0.43 -3.16 -11.44
N PRO A 61 -0.55 -4.02 -11.74
CA PRO A 61 -0.70 -5.30 -11.06
C PRO A 61 0.41 -6.27 -11.48
N ASP A 62 1.04 -6.93 -10.52
CA ASP A 62 2.02 -7.99 -10.73
C ASP A 62 1.65 -9.21 -9.88
N MET A 63 1.71 -10.42 -10.43
CA MET A 63 1.40 -11.64 -9.69
C MET A 63 2.69 -12.31 -9.21
N PRO A 64 3.05 -12.25 -7.91
CA PRO A 64 4.38 -12.67 -7.46
C PRO A 64 4.68 -14.17 -7.63
N SER A 65 3.63 -15.00 -7.70
CA SER A 65 3.75 -16.45 -7.90
C SER A 65 4.14 -16.83 -9.33
N MET A 66 3.86 -15.96 -10.30
CA MET A 66 4.26 -16.13 -11.71
C MET A 66 4.83 -14.81 -12.26
N PRO A 67 6.03 -14.39 -11.80
CA PRO A 67 6.62 -13.13 -12.22
C PRO A 67 6.77 -13.05 -13.75
N MET A 68 6.47 -11.89 -14.33
CA MET A 68 6.58 -11.60 -15.77
C MET A 68 5.64 -12.40 -16.70
N ALA A 69 4.85 -13.34 -16.18
CA ALA A 69 3.91 -14.12 -16.99
C ALA A 69 2.66 -13.30 -17.39
N HIS A 70 2.27 -12.37 -16.52
CA HIS A 70 1.14 -11.46 -16.72
C HIS A 70 1.68 -10.04 -16.87
N ASN A 71 1.52 -9.46 -18.05
CA ASN A 71 1.97 -8.09 -18.35
C ASN A 71 0.74 -7.20 -18.53
N ILE A 72 0.05 -6.92 -17.42
CA ILE A 72 -1.07 -5.99 -17.41
C ILE A 72 -0.51 -4.57 -17.53
N ALA A 73 -1.04 -3.80 -18.48
CA ALA A 73 -0.61 -2.42 -18.68
C ALA A 73 -0.93 -1.58 -17.42
N PRO A 74 -0.02 -0.67 -16.98
CA PRO A 74 -0.33 0.22 -15.88
C PRO A 74 -1.56 1.07 -16.18
N VAL A 75 -2.49 1.12 -15.23
CA VAL A 75 -3.75 1.89 -15.34
C VAL A 75 -3.58 3.21 -14.59
N PRO A 76 -3.86 4.37 -15.21
CA PRO A 76 -3.82 5.65 -14.50
C PRO A 76 -4.94 5.73 -13.47
N ALA A 77 -4.65 6.31 -12.30
CA ALA A 77 -5.64 6.59 -11.29
C ALA A 77 -6.39 7.90 -11.58
N GLU A 78 -7.69 7.92 -11.32
CA GLU A 78 -8.53 9.12 -11.39
C GLU A 78 -8.91 9.58 -10.00
N ALA A 79 -9.21 10.88 -9.82
CA ALA A 79 -9.62 11.40 -8.52
C ALA A 79 -10.96 10.80 -8.09
N GLY A 80 -11.05 10.35 -6.84
CA GLY A 80 -12.29 9.87 -6.24
C GLY A 80 -13.08 10.98 -5.54
N ASP A 81 -14.13 10.57 -4.83
CA ASP A 81 -15.08 11.50 -4.19
C ASP A 81 -14.61 12.06 -2.83
N ALA A 82 -13.53 11.53 -2.26
CA ALA A 82 -12.99 11.93 -0.96
C ALA A 82 -11.52 12.39 -1.05
N PRO A 83 -11.06 13.27 -0.13
CA PRO A 83 -9.65 13.69 -0.11
C PRO A 83 -8.70 12.50 0.02
N GLY A 84 -7.73 12.40 -0.90
CA GLY A 84 -6.78 11.30 -0.96
C GLY A 84 -7.34 9.99 -1.52
N SER A 85 -8.60 9.96 -1.97
CA SER A 85 -9.20 8.82 -2.65
C SER A 85 -9.00 8.90 -4.15
N TYR A 86 -8.73 7.76 -4.77
CA TYR A 86 -8.57 7.62 -6.22
C TYR A 86 -9.24 6.35 -6.72
N THR A 87 -9.82 6.39 -7.92
CA THR A 87 -10.45 5.24 -8.57
C THR A 87 -9.55 4.66 -9.65
N VAL A 88 -9.53 3.33 -9.75
CA VAL A 88 -8.72 2.59 -10.71
C VAL A 88 -9.50 1.35 -11.19
N PRO A 89 -9.95 1.32 -12.45
CA PRO A 89 -10.55 0.11 -13.01
C PRO A 89 -9.43 -0.90 -13.36
N LEU A 90 -9.46 -2.08 -12.76
CA LEU A 90 -8.48 -3.14 -13.04
C LEU A 90 -9.16 -4.33 -13.72
N THR A 91 -8.54 -4.84 -14.77
CA THR A 91 -8.88 -6.14 -15.36
C THR A 91 -7.68 -7.07 -15.21
N LEU A 92 -7.90 -8.21 -14.55
CA LEU A 92 -6.87 -9.19 -14.26
C LEU A 92 -6.96 -10.39 -15.21
N ASP A 93 -5.87 -11.14 -15.33
CA ASP A 93 -5.84 -12.38 -16.13
C ASP A 93 -6.36 -13.59 -15.35
N MET A 94 -6.33 -13.53 -14.01
CA MET A 94 -6.81 -14.59 -13.12
C MET A 94 -7.00 -14.10 -11.68
N HIS A 95 -7.80 -14.85 -10.92
CA HIS A 95 -7.92 -14.71 -9.46
C HIS A 95 -6.63 -15.09 -8.75
N GLY A 96 -6.43 -14.55 -7.54
CA GLY A 96 -5.33 -14.87 -6.66
C GLY A 96 -4.71 -13.64 -5.99
N ARG A 97 -3.51 -13.83 -5.46
CA ARG A 97 -2.76 -12.76 -4.79
C ARG A 97 -1.97 -11.93 -5.78
N TRP A 98 -2.24 -10.64 -5.80
CA TRP A 98 -1.53 -9.67 -6.63
C TRP A 98 -0.85 -8.59 -5.80
N ALA A 99 0.27 -8.10 -6.30
CA ALA A 99 0.91 -6.88 -5.85
C ALA A 99 0.48 -5.72 -6.76
N LEU A 100 -0.23 -4.74 -6.22
CA LEU A 100 -0.57 -3.50 -6.87
C LEU A 100 0.56 -2.51 -6.66
N ARG A 101 1.34 -2.25 -7.72
CA ARG A 101 2.44 -1.28 -7.69
C ARG A 101 1.93 0.08 -8.13
N LEU A 102 1.91 1.03 -7.20
CA LEU A 102 1.53 2.42 -7.43
C LEU A 102 2.80 3.21 -7.75
N GLU A 103 2.93 3.69 -8.99
CA GLU A 103 4.05 4.51 -9.44
C GLU A 103 3.64 5.99 -9.38
N VAL A 104 3.99 6.65 -8.27
CA VAL A 104 3.57 8.03 -8.01
C VAL A 104 4.57 9.01 -8.62
N SER A 105 4.06 9.98 -9.38
CA SER A 105 4.84 10.99 -10.09
C SER A 105 4.67 12.42 -9.53
N ALA A 106 3.55 12.68 -8.86
CA ALA A 106 3.22 13.93 -8.17
C ALA A 106 2.37 13.64 -6.91
N PRO A 107 2.43 14.47 -5.86
CA PRO A 107 3.24 15.69 -5.72
C PRO A 107 4.73 15.41 -5.44
N ALA A 108 5.08 14.17 -5.09
CA ALA A 108 6.46 13.71 -4.98
C ALA A 108 6.57 12.30 -5.53
N ARG A 109 7.70 12.00 -6.18
CA ARG A 109 7.96 10.67 -6.71
C ARG A 109 8.12 9.66 -5.58
N ASP A 110 7.36 8.57 -5.64
CA ASP A 110 7.51 7.41 -4.76
C ASP A 110 6.97 6.17 -5.47
N MET A 111 7.22 5.00 -4.88
CA MET A 111 6.60 3.75 -5.29
C MET A 111 6.01 3.09 -4.05
N VAL A 112 4.70 2.82 -4.09
CA VAL A 112 3.99 2.11 -3.04
C VAL A 112 3.55 0.75 -3.59
N VAL A 113 3.64 -0.30 -2.78
CA VAL A 113 3.19 -1.63 -3.18
C VAL A 113 2.15 -2.11 -2.18
N VAL A 114 0.94 -2.38 -2.66
CA VAL A 114 -0.17 -2.93 -1.87
C VAL A 114 -0.39 -4.37 -2.30
N THR A 115 -0.53 -5.31 -1.36
CA THR A 115 -0.93 -6.68 -1.69
C THR A 115 -2.44 -6.79 -1.56
N HIS A 116 -3.09 -7.40 -2.55
CA HIS A 116 -4.53 -7.63 -2.54
C HIS A 116 -4.83 -9.05 -3.04
N ASP A 117 -5.74 -9.75 -2.37
CA ASP A 117 -6.23 -11.07 -2.77
C ASP A 117 -7.54 -10.85 -3.56
N PHE A 118 -7.56 -11.28 -4.82
CA PHE A 118 -8.72 -11.19 -5.72
C PHE A 118 -9.35 -12.56 -5.85
N ASP A 119 -10.41 -12.83 -5.10
CA ASP A 119 -11.09 -14.12 -5.08
C ASP A 119 -12.21 -14.20 -6.13
N ALA A 120 -12.55 -15.43 -6.53
CA ALA A 120 -13.79 -15.67 -7.25
C ALA A 120 -14.94 -15.68 -6.22
N GLU A 121 -15.99 -14.90 -6.46
CA GLU A 121 -17.22 -14.94 -5.64
C GLU A 121 -17.82 -16.35 -5.52
#